data_AF-G8A0Z6-F1
#
_entry.id   AF-G8A0Z6-F1
#
_cell.length_a   1.000
_cell.length_b   1.000
_cell.length_c   1.000
_cell.angle_alpha   90.00
_cell.angle_beta   90.00
_cell.angle_gamma   90.00
#
_symmetry.space_group_name_H-M   'P 1'
#
loop_
_entity.id
_entity.type
_entity.pdbx_description
1 polymer ?
#
loop_
_entity_poly.entity_id
_entity_poly.type
_entity_poly.pdbx_seq_one_letter_code
_entity_poly.pdbx_strand_id
1 'polypeptide(L)'
;MDEFYKAKKKTLKETSKSKKKKSHVTTKPNDGLEYSKEEMTLREFDMNTAYGPCLGMTRLERYERARKWGLKPPPKIGMILKAFNVDKECLLHDRLGFFEKKF
;
A
#
# COMPACT_ATOMS: atom_id res chain seq x y z
N MET A 1 2.76 25.82 -21.38
CA MET A 1 3.73 24.75 -21.09
C MET A 1 2.93 23.61 -20.48
N ASP A 2 2.09 22.95 -21.29
CA ASP A 2 1.13 21.94 -20.83
C ASP A 2 1.10 20.76 -21.82
N GLU A 3 2.28 20.22 -22.08
CA GLU A 3 2.48 19.17 -23.08
C GLU A 3 3.18 17.95 -22.45
N PHE A 4 2.76 17.57 -21.24
CA PHE A 4 3.30 16.39 -20.58
C PHE A 4 2.17 15.49 -20.13
N TYR A 5 2.21 14.25 -20.64
CA TYR A 5 1.38 13.08 -20.33
C TYR A 5 0.12 12.85 -21.17
N LYS A 6 0.36 12.30 -22.37
CA LYS A 6 -0.55 11.33 -22.98
C LYS A 6 0.14 9.97 -23.07
N ALA A 7 -0.31 9.00 -22.27
CA ALA A 7 0.15 7.61 -22.33
C ALA A 7 -1.03 6.65 -22.41
N LYS A 8 -1.13 5.95 -23.54
CA LYS A 8 -2.17 4.96 -23.87
C LYS A 8 -1.57 3.57 -23.64
N LYS A 9 -2.09 2.75 -22.71
CA LYS A 9 -1.68 1.34 -22.57
C LYS A 9 -2.82 0.35 -22.32
N LYS A 10 -2.64 -0.81 -22.96
CA LYS A 10 -3.56 -1.91 -23.32
C LYS A 10 -4.26 -2.64 -22.16
N THR A 11 -5.36 -3.29 -22.51
CA THR A 11 -6.21 -4.24 -21.76
C THR A 11 -5.57 -5.63 -21.65
N LEU A 12 -5.90 -6.38 -20.59
CA LEU A 12 -5.81 -7.84 -20.33
C LEU A 12 -6.17 -8.02 -18.84
N LYS A 13 -7.43 -8.30 -18.49
CA LYS A 13 -8.15 -9.58 -18.30
C LYS A 13 -7.77 -10.35 -17.01
N GLU A 14 -8.81 -10.70 -16.28
CA GLU A 14 -8.94 -11.11 -14.86
C GLU A 14 -8.33 -12.48 -14.50
N THR A 15 -8.21 -12.79 -13.20
CA THR A 15 -8.92 -13.93 -12.54
C THR A 15 -8.50 -14.16 -11.06
N SER A 16 -9.51 -14.14 -10.18
CA SER A 16 -9.82 -15.00 -9.02
C SER A 16 -8.75 -15.54 -8.03
N LYS A 17 -8.99 -15.36 -6.71
CA LYS A 17 -9.58 -16.35 -5.76
C LYS A 17 -8.95 -16.33 -4.34
N SER A 18 -9.84 -16.37 -3.35
CA SER A 18 -9.71 -16.33 -1.87
C SER A 18 -8.64 -17.21 -1.20
N LYS A 19 -8.16 -16.78 -0.02
CA LYS A 19 -8.40 -17.44 1.30
C LYS A 19 -7.64 -16.74 2.45
N LYS A 20 -8.24 -16.79 3.63
CA LYS A 20 -8.01 -16.00 4.87
C LYS A 20 -7.25 -16.82 5.90
N LYS A 21 -6.27 -16.24 6.61
CA LYS A 21 -5.82 -16.64 7.96
C LYS A 21 -5.36 -15.40 8.74
N LYS A 22 -5.72 -15.29 10.01
CA LYS A 22 -5.32 -14.22 10.93
C LYS A 22 -4.00 -14.61 11.61
N SER A 23 -3.06 -13.67 11.74
CA SER A 23 -2.04 -13.69 12.80
C SER A 23 -1.71 -12.25 13.18
N HIS A 24 -1.68 -12.02 14.49
CA HIS A 24 -1.49 -10.74 15.17
C HIS A 24 -0.03 -10.61 15.56
N VAL A 25 0.70 -9.61 15.05
CA VAL A 25 1.90 -9.05 15.69
C VAL A 25 2.11 -7.62 15.18
N THR A 26 1.84 -6.65 16.05
CA THR A 26 2.43 -5.30 16.00
C THR A 26 3.77 -5.35 16.74
N THR A 27 4.89 -4.99 16.12
CA THR A 27 6.07 -4.44 16.82
C THR A 27 7.12 -3.89 15.85
N LYS A 28 7.62 -2.68 16.15
CA LYS A 28 8.99 -2.23 15.86
C LYS A 28 9.75 -2.21 17.21
N PRO A 29 11.10 -2.12 17.28
CA PRO A 29 12.13 -2.32 16.27
C PRO A 29 13.22 -3.36 16.66
N ASN A 30 13.71 -4.09 15.65
CA ASN A 30 15.13 -4.43 15.43
C ASN A 30 15.89 -5.47 16.30
N ASP A 31 15.35 -6.69 16.43
CA ASP A 31 16.15 -7.88 16.78
C ASP A 31 15.78 -9.04 15.83
N GLY A 32 16.31 -9.06 14.59
CA GLY A 32 16.14 -10.22 13.69
C GLY A 32 14.70 -10.69 13.42
N LEU A 33 13.71 -9.80 13.51
CA LEU A 33 12.30 -10.14 13.40
C LEU A 33 11.96 -10.55 11.96
N GLU A 34 11.72 -11.84 11.77
CA GLU A 34 11.18 -12.40 10.53
C GLU A 34 9.76 -11.84 10.31
N TYR A 35 9.61 -10.95 9.33
CA TYR A 35 8.29 -10.47 8.94
C TYR A 35 7.50 -11.62 8.30
N SER A 36 6.18 -11.66 8.56
CA SER A 36 5.30 -12.55 7.79
C SER A 36 5.40 -12.23 6.29
N LYS A 37 5.17 -13.24 5.45
CA LYS A 37 5.17 -13.08 3.99
C LYS A 37 4.18 -12.00 3.53
N GLU A 38 3.05 -11.90 4.22
CA GLU A 38 2.04 -10.87 4.00
C GLU A 38 2.57 -9.47 4.30
N GLU A 39 3.23 -9.28 5.45
CA GLU A 39 3.81 -7.99 5.82
C GLU A 39 4.94 -7.58 4.87
N MET A 40 5.80 -8.52 4.44
CA MET A 40 6.81 -8.24 3.41
C MET A 40 6.17 -7.76 2.11
N THR A 41 5.09 -8.42 1.67
CA THR A 41 4.35 -8.03 0.46
C THR A 41 3.78 -6.61 0.59
N LEU A 42 3.25 -6.25 1.77
CA LEU A 42 2.72 -4.91 2.02
C LEU A 42 3.82 -3.84 2.07
N ARG A 43 4.99 -4.17 2.63
CA ARG A 43 6.14 -3.26 2.67
C ARG A 43 6.70 -2.98 1.29
N GLU A 44 6.76 -3.99 0.43
CA GLU A 44 7.13 -3.82 -0.97
C GLU A 44 6.11 -2.93 -1.70
N PHE A 45 4.81 -3.11 -1.42
CA PHE A 45 3.77 -2.21 -1.91
C PHE A 45 4.00 -0.76 -1.44
N ASP A 46 4.31 -0.54 -0.16
CA ASP A 46 4.53 0.79 0.43
C ASP A 46 5.69 1.55 -0.23
N MET A 47 6.74 0.85 -0.66
CA MET A 47 7.89 1.44 -1.38
C MET A 47 7.62 1.69 -2.87
N ASN A 48 6.59 1.07 -3.46
CA ASN A 48 6.31 1.21 -4.88
C ASN A 48 5.63 2.56 -5.18
N THR A 49 6.38 3.49 -5.77
CA THR A 49 5.90 4.86 -6.09
C THR A 49 4.84 4.90 -7.20
N ALA A 50 4.65 3.83 -7.97
CA ALA A 50 3.67 3.78 -9.06
C ALA A 50 2.21 3.90 -8.57
N TYR A 51 1.95 3.64 -7.29
CA TYR A 51 0.61 3.70 -6.69
C TYR A 51 0.35 4.99 -5.89
N GLY A 52 1.24 5.98 -6.05
CA GLY A 52 1.16 7.28 -5.40
C GLY A 52 1.77 7.30 -3.99
N PRO A 53 1.80 8.48 -3.33
CA PRO A 53 2.49 8.67 -2.07
C PRO A 53 1.86 7.85 -0.92
N CYS A 54 2.70 7.25 -0.07
CA CYS A 54 2.31 6.49 1.13
C CYS A 54 2.32 7.38 2.38
N LEU A 55 1.83 8.62 2.25
CA LEU A 55 1.94 9.67 3.28
C LEU A 55 0.55 10.02 3.83
N GLY A 56 0.42 10.03 5.16
CA GLY A 56 -0.82 10.44 5.85
C GLY A 56 -2.06 9.62 5.51
N MET A 57 -1.89 8.35 5.13
CA MET A 57 -3.02 7.44 4.88
C MET A 57 -2.68 6.00 5.21
N THR A 58 -3.70 5.19 5.41
CA THR A 58 -3.58 3.75 5.61
C THR A 58 -3.23 3.04 4.29
N ARG A 59 -2.69 1.83 4.38
CA ARG A 59 -2.42 0.96 3.22
C ARG A 59 -3.68 0.68 2.39
N LEU A 60 -4.83 0.55 3.05
CA LEU A 60 -6.12 0.29 2.38
C LEU A 60 -6.60 1.52 1.60
N GLU A 61 -6.51 2.70 2.18
CA GLU A 61 -6.85 3.95 1.47
C GLU A 61 -5.95 4.16 0.25
N ARG A 62 -4.64 3.92 0.41
CA ARG A 62 -3.69 3.98 -0.70
C ARG A 62 -4.05 2.99 -1.81
N TYR A 63 -4.39 1.76 -1.46
CA TYR A 63 -4.83 0.72 -2.38
C TYR A 63 -6.09 1.11 -3.15
N GLU A 64 -7.14 1.56 -2.45
CA GLU A 64 -8.40 1.95 -3.09
C GLU A 64 -8.24 3.23 -3.94
N ARG A 65 -7.39 4.18 -3.53
CA ARG A 65 -7.04 5.36 -4.34
C ARG A 65 -6.35 4.95 -5.65
N ALA A 66 -5.36 4.06 -5.58
CA ALA A 66 -4.68 3.55 -6.76
C ALA A 66 -5.64 2.81 -7.72
N ARG A 67 -6.63 2.08 -7.18
CA ARG A 67 -7.71 1.48 -8.00
C ARG A 67 -8.59 2.53 -8.67
N LYS A 68 -9.03 3.54 -7.92
CA LYS A 68 -9.83 4.67 -8.45
C LYS A 68 -9.10 5.40 -9.57
N TRP A 69 -7.79 5.52 -9.48
CA TRP A 69 -6.95 6.13 -10.52
C TRP A 69 -6.55 5.19 -11.66
N GLY A 70 -7.06 3.96 -11.68
CA GLY A 70 -6.79 3.01 -12.76
C GLY A 70 -5.35 2.48 -12.80
N LEU A 71 -4.58 2.62 -11.71
CA LEU A 71 -3.18 2.20 -11.61
C LEU A 71 -3.03 0.67 -11.44
N LYS A 72 -4.15 -0.06 -11.34
CA LYS A 72 -4.22 -1.52 -11.25
C LYS A 72 -3.28 -2.10 -10.17
N PRO A 73 -3.40 -1.68 -8.90
CA PRO A 73 -2.59 -2.27 -7.83
C PRO A 73 -2.88 -3.78 -7.70
N PRO A 74 -1.91 -4.61 -7.27
CA PRO A 74 -2.08 -6.05 -7.24
C PRO A 74 -3.24 -6.47 -6.32
N PRO A 75 -4.18 -7.32 -6.77
CA PRO A 75 -5.37 -7.69 -5.99
C PRO A 75 -5.02 -8.36 -4.66
N LYS A 76 -3.87 -9.05 -4.60
CA LYS A 76 -3.34 -9.68 -3.38
C LYS A 76 -3.19 -8.69 -2.23
N ILE A 77 -2.84 -7.43 -2.49
CA ILE A 77 -2.70 -6.38 -1.46
C ILE A 77 -4.04 -6.14 -0.77
N GLY A 78 -5.09 -5.85 -1.54
CA GLY A 78 -6.43 -5.66 -0.98
C GLY A 78 -6.96 -6.89 -0.24
N MET A 79 -6.61 -8.09 -0.71
CA MET A 79 -6.94 -9.33 0.00
C MET A 79 -6.20 -9.46 1.33
N ILE A 80 -4.89 -9.17 1.36
CA ILE A 80 -4.10 -9.23 2.60
C ILE A 80 -4.69 -8.26 3.63
N LEU A 81 -4.90 -7.01 3.24
CA LEU A 81 -5.42 -5.94 4.11
C LEU A 81 -6.80 -6.24 4.71
N LYS A 82 -7.64 -7.02 3.99
CA LYS A 82 -8.99 -7.40 4.45
C LYS A 82 -9.01 -8.71 5.24
N ALA A 83 -8.05 -9.62 5.02
CA ALA A 83 -8.12 -10.99 5.52
C ALA A 83 -7.17 -11.29 6.69
N PHE A 84 -6.04 -10.59 6.80
CA PHE A 84 -4.98 -10.84 7.78
C PHE A 84 -4.94 -9.71 8.81
N ASN A 85 -4.40 -9.99 10.00
CA ASN A 85 -4.22 -8.97 11.04
C ASN A 85 -2.83 -8.33 10.93
N VAL A 86 -2.64 -7.60 9.83
CA VAL A 86 -1.42 -6.88 9.47
C VAL A 86 -1.46 -5.44 9.96
N ASP A 87 -0.29 -4.79 9.97
CA ASP A 87 -0.22 -3.36 10.18
C ASP A 87 -0.97 -2.63 9.06
N LYS A 88 -1.86 -1.72 9.44
CA LYS A 88 -2.71 -0.98 8.50
C LYS A 88 -2.03 0.28 7.99
N GLU A 89 -1.03 0.77 8.71
CA GLU A 89 -0.36 2.01 8.38
C GLU A 89 0.71 1.84 7.31
N CYS A 90 0.75 2.82 6.41
CA CYS A 90 1.84 2.97 5.44
C CYS A 90 3.18 3.14 6.18
N LEU A 91 4.28 2.60 5.62
CA LEU A 91 5.62 2.83 6.17
C LEU A 91 6.04 4.31 6.31
N LEU A 92 5.39 5.23 5.59
CA LEU A 92 5.66 6.67 5.63
C LEU A 92 4.50 7.49 6.22
N HIS A 93 3.58 6.85 6.94
CA HIS A 93 2.41 7.51 7.51
C HIS A 93 2.78 8.75 8.35
N ASP A 94 3.76 8.61 9.26
CA ASP A 94 4.14 9.66 10.23
C ASP A 94 5.34 10.53 9.82
N ARG A 95 5.92 10.34 8.64
CA ARG A 95 7.16 11.04 8.27
C ARG A 95 6.97 12.50 7.83
N LEU A 96 5.74 13.01 7.85
CA LEU A 96 5.42 14.42 7.63
C LEU A 96 4.90 15.09 8.91
N GLY A 97 5.57 14.84 10.04
CA GLY A 97 5.35 15.58 11.28
C GLY A 97 6.42 16.64 11.52
N PHE A 98 6.46 17.74 10.74
CA PHE A 98 7.03 19.04 11.18
C PHE A 98 6.83 20.18 10.16
N PHE A 99 5.61 20.40 9.67
CA PHE A 99 5.23 21.74 9.19
C PHE A 99 4.04 22.19 10.03
N GLU A 100 4.32 22.36 11.31
CA GLU A 100 3.43 23.11 12.19
C GLU A 100 3.27 24.50 11.61
N LYS A 101 2.02 24.83 11.29
CA LYS A 101 1.61 26.12 10.75
C LYS A 101 1.94 27.21 11.78
N LYS A 102 3.10 27.85 11.64
CA LYS A 102 3.25 29.25 12.03
C LYS A 102 2.83 30.11 10.85
N PHE A 103 1.58 30.56 10.88
CA PHE A 103 1.15 31.81 10.25
C PHE A 103 0.78 32.77 11.38
#